data_AF-A0A5C5W7W5-F1
#
_entry.id   AF-A0A5C5W7W5-F1
#
_cell.length_a   1.000
_cell.length_b   1.000
_cell.length_c   1.000
_cell.angle_alpha   90.00
_cell.angle_beta   90.00
_cell.angle_gamma   90.00
#
_symmetry.space_group_name_H-M   'P 1'
#
loop_
_entity.id
_entity.type
_entity.pdbx_description
1 polymer ?
#
loop_
_entity_poly.entity_id
_entity_poly.type
_entity_poly.pdbx_seq_one_letter_code
_entity_poly.pdbx_strand_id
1 'polypeptide(L)'
;MYKRLVGNKEDALRHPRTWRRRGLAGLAAAVGATALAASFEWTGQRGSTWTTCDNWTYTGLPPACYPSVNSDDVTIPYESGGWTINVISIDHLDDVTIYGDVTFGPVSGSPTLKCQTLTISTGIAAADVEVTFSGATIQVINGP
;
A
#
# COMPACT_ATOMS: atom_id res chain seq x y z
N MET A 1 -12.23 77.72 -26.76
CA MET A 1 -11.13 77.84 -27.76
C MET A 1 -9.89 78.32 -27.02
N TYR A 2 -8.88 77.46 -26.84
CA TYR A 2 -7.42 77.72 -26.77
C TYR A 2 -6.70 76.50 -26.19
N LYS A 3 -5.53 76.18 -26.74
CA LYS A 3 -4.76 74.95 -26.51
C LYS A 3 -3.28 75.33 -26.33
N ARG A 4 -2.66 74.95 -25.20
CA ARG A 4 -1.20 74.85 -24.92
C ARG A 4 -1.07 74.05 -23.61
N LEU A 5 -0.46 72.86 -23.49
CA LEU A 5 0.75 72.21 -24.01
C LEU A 5 2.08 72.62 -23.34
N VAL A 6 2.89 71.57 -23.09
CA VAL A 6 4.30 71.49 -22.62
C VAL A 6 4.48 71.76 -21.12
N GLY A 7 5.18 70.94 -20.31
CA GLY A 7 5.94 69.67 -20.50
C GLY A 7 6.65 69.32 -19.17
N ASN A 8 7.24 68.15 -18.85
CA ASN A 8 7.52 66.85 -19.49
C ASN A 8 7.20 65.72 -18.44
N LYS A 9 7.29 64.39 -18.61
CA LYS A 9 8.24 63.41 -19.22
C LYS A 9 9.62 63.33 -18.52
N GLU A 10 9.87 62.30 -17.68
CA GLU A 10 10.54 61.01 -18.02
C GLU A 10 12.08 61.17 -18.18
N ASP A 11 13.00 60.29 -17.73
CA ASP A 11 12.88 59.06 -16.92
C ASP A 11 14.28 58.60 -16.39
N ALA A 12 14.27 57.79 -15.33
CA ALA A 12 15.21 56.68 -15.02
C ALA A 12 16.75 56.86 -14.76
N LEU A 13 17.29 55.75 -14.20
CA LEU A 13 18.69 55.24 -14.20
C LEU A 13 19.73 55.76 -13.16
N ARG A 14 19.92 54.99 -12.06
CA ARG A 14 21.05 54.02 -11.91
C ARG A 14 21.10 53.32 -10.52
N HIS A 15 21.08 51.98 -10.52
CA HIS A 15 21.73 51.14 -9.49
C HIS A 15 23.15 50.77 -9.99
N PRO A 16 24.12 50.42 -9.10
CA PRO A 16 24.30 49.01 -8.76
C PRO A 16 24.87 48.66 -7.36
N ARG A 17 24.44 47.50 -6.83
CA ARG A 17 25.19 46.45 -6.09
C ARG A 17 26.30 46.88 -5.09
N THR A 18 26.23 46.51 -3.81
CA THR A 18 26.50 45.16 -3.24
C THR A 18 26.10 45.20 -1.73
N TRP A 19 25.97 44.13 -0.93
CA TRP A 19 26.75 42.89 -0.79
C TRP A 19 26.05 41.87 0.15
N ARG A 20 26.44 40.58 0.01
CA ARG A 20 26.31 39.44 0.97
C ARG A 20 24.95 38.77 1.28
N ARG A 21 25.00 37.46 1.06
CA ARG A 21 24.01 36.39 1.30
C ARG A 21 23.94 35.95 2.76
N ARG A 22 22.76 35.45 3.18
CA ARG A 22 22.43 34.31 4.07
C ARG A 22 20.89 34.29 4.15
N GLY A 23 20.14 33.20 4.01
CA GLY A 23 20.45 31.77 3.92
C GLY A 23 19.37 31.00 4.70
N LEU A 24 18.96 29.80 4.24
CA LEU A 24 17.81 28.99 4.71
C LEU A 24 16.45 29.53 4.21
N ALA A 25 15.77 28.94 3.23
CA ALA A 25 15.37 27.53 3.03
C ALA A 25 14.33 27.08 4.07
N GLY A 26 13.07 27.00 3.63
CA GLY A 26 11.91 26.71 4.48
C GLY A 26 10.62 26.45 3.70
N LEU A 27 10.73 25.96 2.46
CA LEU A 27 9.59 25.33 1.78
C LEU A 27 9.54 23.88 2.26
N ALA A 28 8.75 23.64 3.30
CA ALA A 28 8.37 22.31 3.71
C ALA A 28 7.52 21.70 2.58
N ALA A 29 8.17 21.00 1.66
CA ALA A 29 7.51 20.05 0.81
C ALA A 29 7.01 18.92 1.72
N ALA A 30 5.81 19.09 2.26
CA ALA A 30 5.02 18.00 2.78
C ALA A 30 4.71 17.08 1.60
N VAL A 31 5.65 16.18 1.28
CA VAL A 31 5.39 15.02 0.45
C VAL A 31 4.50 14.13 1.30
N GLY A 32 3.20 14.45 1.27
CA GLY A 32 2.16 13.50 1.63
C GLY A 32 2.28 12.36 0.65
N ALA A 33 3.11 11.37 0.99
CA ALA A 33 3.05 10.08 0.37
C ALA A 33 1.65 9.56 0.66
N THR A 34 0.75 9.70 -0.31
CA THR A 34 -0.37 8.79 -0.44
C THR A 34 0.28 7.42 -0.58
N ALA A 35 0.37 6.69 0.55
CA ALA A 35 0.71 5.29 0.52
C ALA A 35 -0.36 4.65 -0.37
N LEU A 36 0.02 4.34 -1.61
CA LEU A 36 -0.85 3.63 -2.52
C LEU A 36 -0.98 2.25 -1.92
N ALA A 37 -2.20 1.85 -1.58
CA ALA A 37 -2.48 0.52 -1.10
C ALA A 37 -1.84 -0.49 -2.05
N ALA A 38 -1.08 -1.42 -1.47
CA ALA A 38 -0.25 -2.34 -2.22
C ALA A 38 -0.97 -3.66 -2.29
N SER A 39 -1.33 -4.07 -3.50
CA SER A 39 -2.10 -5.30 -3.69
C SER A 39 -1.14 -6.45 -3.97
N PHE A 40 -1.15 -7.45 -3.08
CA PHE A 40 -0.33 -8.66 -3.11
C PHE A 40 -1.21 -9.87 -3.47
N GLU A 41 -0.85 -10.59 -4.53
CA GLU A 41 -1.46 -11.84 -4.95
C GLU A 41 -0.55 -13.03 -4.63
N TRP A 42 -1.10 -14.04 -3.97
CA TRP A 42 -0.36 -15.24 -3.60
C TRP A 42 -0.05 -16.13 -4.80
N THR A 43 1.24 -16.37 -5.02
CA THR A 43 1.79 -17.26 -6.06
C THR A 43 2.67 -18.38 -5.48
N GLY A 44 2.73 -18.50 -4.15
CA GLY A 44 3.60 -19.46 -3.45
C GLY A 44 3.14 -20.91 -3.52
N GLN A 45 4.09 -21.84 -3.60
CA GLN A 45 3.79 -23.28 -3.66
C GLN A 45 3.09 -23.79 -2.38
N ARG A 46 2.42 -24.95 -2.43
CA ARG A 46 1.77 -25.54 -1.24
C ARG A 46 2.78 -25.79 -0.11
N GLY A 47 2.43 -25.35 1.10
CA GLY A 47 3.27 -25.40 2.29
C GLY A 47 4.32 -24.29 2.36
N SER A 48 4.23 -23.27 1.50
CA SER A 48 5.18 -22.16 1.49
C SER A 48 4.80 -21.07 2.49
N THR A 49 5.81 -20.30 2.91
CA THR A 49 5.71 -19.35 4.02
C THR A 49 5.29 -17.95 3.56
N TRP A 50 4.42 -17.31 4.33
CA TRP A 50 3.91 -15.96 4.08
C TRP A 50 5.01 -14.92 3.86
N THR A 51 6.13 -15.00 4.57
CA THR A 51 7.21 -14.00 4.50
C THR A 51 8.22 -14.23 3.37
N THR A 52 8.05 -15.26 2.53
CA THR A 52 8.95 -15.53 1.41
C THR A 52 8.53 -14.67 0.21
N CYS A 53 9.42 -13.77 -0.21
CA CYS A 53 9.17 -12.79 -1.28
C CYS A 53 8.63 -13.42 -2.57
N ASP A 54 9.21 -14.55 -3.01
CA ASP A 54 8.88 -15.20 -4.29
C ASP A 54 7.48 -15.85 -4.29
N ASN A 55 6.79 -15.87 -3.15
CA ASN A 55 5.39 -16.32 -3.04
C ASN A 55 4.37 -15.22 -3.33
N TRP A 56 4.80 -14.01 -3.68
CA TRP A 56 3.92 -12.87 -3.92
C TRP A 56 4.24 -12.18 -5.24
N THR A 57 3.22 -12.05 -6.08
CA THR A 57 3.19 -11.01 -7.11
C THR A 57 2.53 -9.78 -6.50
N TYR A 58 3.06 -8.58 -6.72
CA TYR A 58 2.50 -7.36 -6.13
C TYR A 58 2.49 -6.17 -7.08
N THR A 59 1.58 -5.23 -6.81
CA THR A 59 1.47 -3.95 -7.51
C THR A 59 1.35 -2.80 -6.51
N GLY A 60 1.69 -1.58 -6.94
CA GLY A 60 1.78 -0.42 -6.04
C GLY A 60 3.19 -0.22 -5.47
N LEU A 61 3.28 0.51 -4.36
CA LEU A 61 4.55 0.84 -3.69
C LEU A 61 4.45 0.61 -2.18
N PRO A 62 5.13 -0.43 -1.68
CA PRO A 62 5.98 -0.29 -0.50
C PRO A 62 7.34 -1.00 -0.72
N PRO A 63 8.31 -0.81 0.19
CA PRO A 63 9.59 -1.54 0.16
C PRO A 63 9.50 -2.99 0.68
N ALA A 64 8.31 -3.51 0.96
CA ALA A 64 8.09 -4.86 1.48
C ALA A 64 7.82 -5.87 0.35
N CYS A 65 8.33 -7.10 0.50
CA CYS A 65 8.14 -8.18 -0.49
C CYS A 65 6.99 -9.15 -0.16
N TYR A 66 6.25 -8.88 0.91
CA TYR A 66 5.06 -9.61 1.33
C TYR A 66 4.11 -8.66 2.08
N PRO A 67 2.79 -8.90 2.07
CA PRO A 67 1.82 -8.06 2.76
C PRO A 67 2.01 -8.13 4.28
N SER A 68 2.15 -6.97 4.91
CA SER A 68 2.58 -6.83 6.31
C SER A 68 2.14 -5.53 7.00
N VAL A 69 1.58 -4.55 6.27
CA VAL A 69 1.09 -3.28 6.83
C VAL A 69 -0.41 -3.06 6.60
N ASN A 70 -0.97 -2.12 7.35
CA ASN A 70 -2.41 -1.84 7.41
C ASN A 70 -3.06 -1.30 6.13
N SER A 71 -2.26 -1.06 5.07
CA SER A 71 -2.69 -0.62 3.74
C SER A 71 -2.35 -1.66 2.65
N ASP A 72 -1.95 -2.88 3.04
CA ASP A 72 -1.69 -3.94 2.08
C ASP A 72 -2.97 -4.76 1.86
N ASP A 73 -3.36 -4.89 0.59
CA ASP A 73 -4.45 -5.77 0.16
C ASP A 73 -3.88 -7.15 -0.18
N VAL A 74 -4.61 -8.20 0.17
CA VAL A 74 -4.22 -9.59 -0.10
C VAL A 74 -5.26 -10.27 -0.97
N THR A 75 -4.79 -10.89 -2.05
CA THR A 75 -5.58 -11.83 -2.86
C THR A 75 -4.97 -13.22 -2.78
N ILE A 76 -5.76 -14.19 -2.33
CA ILE A 76 -5.49 -15.62 -2.48
C ILE A 76 -6.31 -16.08 -3.70
N PRO A 77 -5.69 -16.27 -4.88
CA PRO A 77 -6.41 -16.59 -6.11
C PRO A 77 -6.95 -18.02 -6.07
N TYR A 78 -7.82 -18.36 -7.03
CA TYR A 78 -8.22 -19.76 -7.25
C TYR A 78 -7.05 -20.59 -7.78
N GLU A 79 -6.82 -21.77 -7.22
CA GLU A 79 -5.89 -22.78 -7.74
C GLU A 79 -6.49 -24.19 -7.59
N SER A 80 -6.22 -25.06 -8.57
CA SER A 80 -6.80 -26.40 -8.60
C SER A 80 -6.33 -27.27 -7.42
N GLY A 81 -7.29 -27.69 -6.58
CA GLY A 81 -7.03 -28.45 -5.35
C GLY A 81 -6.41 -27.62 -4.22
N GLY A 82 -6.46 -26.29 -4.32
CA GLY A 82 -6.24 -25.36 -3.22
C GLY A 82 -4.79 -25.03 -2.84
N TRP A 83 -4.68 -23.99 -2.02
CA TRP A 83 -3.44 -23.52 -1.42
C TRP A 83 -3.20 -24.10 -0.04
N THR A 84 -1.93 -24.12 0.36
CA THR A 84 -1.54 -24.36 1.76
C THR A 84 -0.50 -23.32 2.11
N ILE A 85 -0.82 -22.44 3.07
CA ILE A 85 -0.07 -21.22 3.34
C ILE A 85 0.35 -21.23 4.82
N ASN A 86 1.66 -21.19 5.06
CA ASN A 86 2.20 -21.09 6.40
C ASN A 86 2.27 -19.61 6.81
N VAL A 87 1.33 -19.19 7.65
CA VAL A 87 1.17 -17.80 8.11
C VAL A 87 2.02 -17.49 9.35
N ILE A 88 2.28 -16.19 9.51
CA ILE A 88 2.84 -15.57 10.72
C ILE A 88 1.77 -14.67 11.37
N SER A 89 2.02 -14.18 12.58
CA SER A 89 1.17 -13.13 13.16
C SER A 89 1.38 -11.82 12.41
N ILE A 90 0.28 -11.18 11.99
CA ILE A 90 0.27 -9.89 11.29
C ILE A 90 -0.76 -9.02 11.99
N ASP A 91 -0.32 -7.85 12.46
CA ASP A 91 -1.15 -7.03 13.34
C ASP A 91 -2.23 -6.22 12.61
N HIS A 92 -2.06 -5.95 11.31
CA HIS A 92 -3.05 -5.24 10.50
C HIS A 92 -2.74 -5.41 9.00
N LEU A 93 -3.73 -5.83 8.22
CA LEU A 93 -3.83 -5.75 6.76
C LEU A 93 -5.13 -5.00 6.41
N ASP A 94 -5.27 -4.48 5.20
CA ASP A 94 -6.52 -3.81 4.81
C ASP A 94 -7.57 -4.87 4.43
N ASP A 95 -7.63 -5.26 3.15
CA ASP A 95 -8.53 -6.29 2.65
C ASP A 95 -7.81 -7.64 2.48
N VAL A 96 -8.48 -8.74 2.84
CA VAL A 96 -8.07 -10.10 2.49
C VAL A 96 -9.18 -10.76 1.69
N THR A 97 -8.89 -11.12 0.44
CA THR A 97 -9.82 -11.75 -0.49
C THR A 97 -9.36 -13.16 -0.86
N ILE A 98 -10.27 -14.14 -0.79
CA ILE A 98 -10.01 -15.56 -1.05
C ILE A 98 -10.96 -16.04 -2.16
N TYR A 99 -10.38 -16.58 -3.25
CA TYR A 99 -11.11 -17.03 -4.45
C TYR A 99 -11.17 -18.55 -4.66
N GLY A 100 -10.59 -19.35 -3.77
CA GLY A 100 -10.54 -20.81 -3.85
C GLY A 100 -10.04 -21.43 -2.56
N ASP A 101 -10.00 -22.76 -2.52
CA ASP A 101 -9.66 -23.51 -1.31
C ASP A 101 -8.30 -23.11 -0.73
N VAL A 102 -8.24 -22.93 0.58
CA VAL A 102 -7.00 -22.57 1.27
C VAL A 102 -6.93 -23.16 2.67
N THR A 103 -5.79 -23.78 2.97
CA THR A 103 -5.42 -24.18 4.33
C THR A 103 -4.38 -23.22 4.90
N PHE A 104 -4.74 -22.50 5.96
CA PHE A 104 -3.81 -21.67 6.74
C PHE A 104 -3.22 -22.49 7.90
N GLY A 105 -1.89 -22.64 7.92
CA GLY A 105 -1.13 -23.31 8.99
C GLY A 105 -0.08 -22.40 9.61
N PRO A 106 0.47 -22.72 10.79
CA PRO A 106 1.51 -21.92 11.42
C PRO A 106 2.89 -22.17 10.81
N VAL A 107 3.68 -21.10 10.62
CA VAL A 107 5.15 -21.21 10.62
C VAL A 107 5.65 -21.64 12.00
N SER A 108 5.06 -21.08 13.06
CA SER A 108 5.31 -21.45 14.45
C SER A 108 4.19 -20.94 15.36
N GLY A 109 3.97 -21.61 16.50
CA GLY A 109 2.97 -21.19 17.50
C GLY A 109 1.53 -21.23 16.98
N SER A 110 0.73 -20.23 17.38
CA SER A 110 -0.65 -20.03 16.93
C SER A 110 -0.79 -18.61 16.39
N PRO A 111 -0.40 -18.37 15.13
CA PRO A 111 -0.37 -17.03 14.53
C PRO A 111 -1.78 -16.51 14.28
N THR A 112 -1.93 -15.19 14.43
CA THR A 112 -3.16 -14.46 14.08
C THR A 112 -2.86 -13.47 12.98
N LEU A 113 -3.51 -13.64 11.83
CA LEU A 113 -3.54 -12.64 10.76
C LEU A 113 -4.75 -11.74 10.97
N LYS A 114 -4.53 -10.45 11.13
CA LYS A 114 -5.61 -9.46 11.31
C LYS A 114 -5.84 -8.65 10.03
N CYS A 115 -7.10 -8.43 9.66
CA CYS A 115 -7.48 -7.60 8.52
C CYS A 115 -8.72 -6.75 8.82
N GLN A 116 -8.94 -5.67 8.06
CA GLN A 116 -10.16 -4.85 8.16
C GLN A 116 -11.35 -5.56 7.50
N THR A 117 -11.12 -6.14 6.32
CA THR A 117 -12.14 -6.91 5.59
C THR A 117 -11.64 -8.32 5.30
N LEU A 118 -12.53 -9.30 5.42
CA LEU A 118 -12.33 -10.65 4.90
C LEU A 118 -13.44 -10.97 3.89
N THR A 119 -13.06 -11.13 2.63
CA THR A 119 -13.95 -11.52 1.54
C THR A 119 -13.63 -12.95 1.13
N ILE A 120 -14.64 -13.83 1.16
CA ILE A 120 -14.55 -15.19 0.64
C ILE A 120 -15.57 -15.30 -0.49
N SER A 121 -15.13 -15.68 -1.69
CA SER A 121 -15.97 -15.70 -2.90
C SER A 121 -15.50 -16.81 -3.83
N THR A 122 -16.42 -17.48 -4.53
CA THR A 122 -16.06 -18.43 -5.59
C THR A 122 -15.51 -17.75 -6.85
N GLY A 123 -15.65 -16.42 -6.94
CA GLY A 123 -15.29 -15.64 -8.13
C GLY A 123 -16.06 -16.14 -9.36
N ILE A 124 -15.32 -16.50 -10.41
CA ILE A 124 -15.85 -17.07 -11.66
C ILE A 124 -15.40 -18.54 -11.83
N ALA A 125 -14.37 -18.98 -11.09
CA ALA A 125 -13.64 -20.22 -11.36
C ALA A 125 -13.97 -21.38 -10.41
N ALA A 126 -14.26 -21.09 -9.14
CA ALA A 126 -14.62 -22.09 -8.14
C ALA A 126 -16.13 -22.41 -8.16
N ALA A 127 -16.50 -23.62 -7.76
CA ALA A 127 -17.91 -23.97 -7.49
C ALA A 127 -18.29 -23.68 -6.03
N ASP A 128 -17.32 -23.90 -5.14
CA ASP A 128 -17.33 -23.74 -3.70
C ASP A 128 -15.94 -23.26 -3.23
N VAL A 129 -15.83 -22.88 -1.96
CA VAL A 129 -14.55 -22.46 -1.34
C VAL A 129 -14.47 -23.02 0.08
N GLU A 130 -13.51 -23.92 0.32
CA GLU A 130 -13.18 -24.42 1.65
C GLU A 130 -12.00 -23.65 2.26
N VAL A 131 -12.24 -23.00 3.42
CA VAL A 131 -11.19 -22.32 4.19
C VAL A 131 -10.91 -23.12 5.47
N THR A 132 -9.74 -23.73 5.54
CA THR A 132 -9.32 -24.56 6.69
C THR A 132 -8.26 -23.85 7.53
N PHE A 133 -8.45 -23.88 8.86
CA PHE A 133 -7.53 -23.30 9.85
C PHE A 133 -6.84 -24.41 10.66
N SER A 134 -5.58 -24.68 10.35
CA SER A 134 -4.78 -25.73 11.00
C SER A 134 -3.83 -25.11 12.03
N GLY A 135 -4.37 -24.60 13.14
CA GLY A 135 -3.58 -23.97 14.21
C GLY A 135 -3.22 -22.49 13.99
N ALA A 136 -3.72 -21.89 12.91
CA ALA A 136 -3.70 -20.44 12.67
C ALA A 136 -5.08 -19.81 12.92
N THR A 137 -5.15 -18.48 12.99
CA THR A 137 -6.40 -17.71 13.09
C THR A 137 -6.39 -16.54 12.11
N ILE A 138 -7.52 -16.26 11.46
CA ILE A 138 -7.80 -14.94 10.86
C ILE A 138 -8.77 -14.20 11.75
N GLN A 139 -8.46 -12.94 12.07
CA GLN A 139 -9.29 -12.07 12.89
C GLN A 139 -9.65 -10.80 12.09
N VAL A 140 -10.92 -10.65 11.76
CA VAL A 140 -11.44 -9.36 11.29
C VAL A 140 -11.43 -8.37 12.45
N ILE A 141 -10.77 -7.23 12.26
CA ILE A 141 -10.67 -6.14 13.24
C ILE A 141 -11.37 -4.91 12.69
N ASN A 142 -12.06 -4.16 13.56
CA ASN A 142 -12.56 -2.84 13.18
C ASN A 142 -11.35 -1.90 13.02
N GLY A 143 -11.35 -1.10 11.96
CA GLY A 143 -10.38 -0.02 11.78
C GLY A 143 -10.38 1.01 12.93
N PRO A 144 -9.29 1.79 13.07
CA PRO A 144 -9.13 2.80 14.12
C PRO A 144 -10.09 3.99 14.01
#